data_AF-A0A4S3KF01-F1
#
_entry.id   AF-A0A4S3KF01-F1
#
_cell.length_a   1.000
_cell.length_b   1.000
_cell.length_c   1.000
_cell.angle_alpha   90.00
_cell.angle_beta   90.00
_cell.angle_gamma   90.00
#
_symmetry.space_group_name_H-M   'P 1'
#
loop_
_entity.id
_entity.type
_entity.pdbx_description
1 polymer ?
#
loop_
_entity_poly.entity_id
_entity_poly.type
_entity_poly.pdbx_seq_one_letter_code
_entity_poly.pdbx_strand_id
1 'polypeptide(L)'
;MTNFDRFLASWSGVDGGNPFADVWICGIEHGGSLEPATNLDPELEPASWTDDFKKQHPKFQTWQYNQKAAKLLVALNSLQRDLGQQPSLEGWKAYMAEKLYVRDGESFKLNLFPLASPKVDSAEWNLVYAQHPALRDKGAYRERCRQVRFPFFDDQRHRYKPKIIVGTGKTFRDDFAKAFGFHGPGERRPIGAGQRQRECFVYEDHGATLVVTPFFGGRYGLNGDDHLIALARLIAEYRLASLCRSTFGRPFRTIPGVAASHAG
;
A
#
# COMPACT_ATOMS: atom_id res chain seq x y z
N MET A 1 -19.73 17.75 -11.46
CA MET A 1 -18.85 16.55 -11.42
C MET A 1 -19.38 15.57 -12.45
N THR A 2 -18.55 15.12 -13.40
CA THR A 2 -18.99 14.16 -14.45
C THR A 2 -19.23 12.76 -13.86
N ASN A 3 -19.90 11.84 -14.58
CA ASN A 3 -20.02 10.44 -14.10
C ASN A 3 -18.64 9.80 -13.91
N PHE A 4 -17.72 10.08 -14.83
CA PHE A 4 -16.35 9.62 -14.74
C PHE A 4 -15.62 10.17 -13.50
N ASP A 5 -15.80 11.45 -13.17
CA ASP A 5 -15.22 12.01 -11.93
C ASP A 5 -15.80 11.35 -10.68
N ARG A 6 -17.10 11.04 -10.68
CA ARG A 6 -17.74 10.29 -9.59
C ARG A 6 -17.12 8.91 -9.44
N PHE A 7 -16.86 8.21 -10.54
CA PHE A 7 -16.16 6.94 -10.55
C PHE A 7 -14.72 7.04 -10.01
N LEU A 8 -13.98 8.08 -10.40
CA LEU A 8 -12.63 8.30 -9.88
C LEU A 8 -12.63 8.60 -8.36
N ALA A 9 -13.62 9.35 -7.89
CA ALA A 9 -13.85 9.70 -6.49
C ALA A 9 -14.75 8.69 -5.75
N SER A 10 -14.64 7.40 -6.09
CA SER A 10 -15.37 6.31 -5.43
C SER A 10 -14.44 5.16 -5.03
N TRP A 11 -15.03 4.08 -4.51
CA TRP A 11 -14.31 2.87 -4.13
C TRP A 11 -13.89 2.00 -5.32
N SER A 12 -14.09 2.47 -6.55
CA SER A 12 -13.69 1.71 -7.73
C SER A 12 -12.19 1.42 -7.73
N GLY A 13 -11.84 0.17 -8.05
CA GLY A 13 -10.47 -0.35 -8.02
C GLY A 13 -9.85 -0.43 -6.61
N VAL A 14 -10.63 -0.25 -5.54
CA VAL A 14 -10.24 -0.58 -4.17
C VAL A 14 -10.62 -2.02 -3.90
N ASP A 15 -9.65 -2.84 -3.53
CA ASP A 15 -9.90 -4.26 -3.29
C ASP A 15 -10.80 -4.39 -2.07
N GLY A 16 -10.45 -3.76 -0.95
CA GLY A 16 -11.25 -3.77 0.27
C GLY A 16 -10.41 -4.06 1.50
N GLY A 17 -10.97 -4.77 2.47
CA GLY A 17 -10.44 -4.86 3.83
C GLY A 17 -11.08 -3.87 4.80
N ASN A 18 -10.49 -3.68 5.96
CA ASN A 18 -11.04 -2.78 6.98
C ASN A 18 -10.45 -1.37 6.84
N PRO A 19 -11.23 -0.33 6.48
CA PRO A 19 -10.69 1.01 6.32
C PRO A 19 -10.23 1.60 7.66
N PHE A 20 -10.77 1.13 8.80
CA PHE A 20 -10.31 1.50 10.14
C PHE A 20 -9.05 0.75 10.60
N ALA A 21 -8.49 -0.14 9.77
CA ALA A 21 -7.25 -0.81 10.11
C ALA A 21 -6.07 0.17 10.21
N ASP A 22 -5.16 -0.11 11.14
CA ASP A 22 -3.93 0.66 11.31
C ASP A 22 -3.03 0.64 10.07
N VAL A 23 -3.13 -0.40 9.23
CA VAL A 23 -2.23 -0.64 8.10
C VAL A 23 -3.02 -0.67 6.79
N TRP A 24 -2.72 0.28 5.91
CA TRP A 24 -3.20 0.31 4.53
C TRP A 24 -2.08 -0.10 3.57
N ILE A 25 -2.41 -0.85 2.54
CA ILE A 25 -1.51 -1.24 1.45
C ILE A 25 -2.05 -0.65 0.15
N CYS A 26 -1.26 0.18 -0.53
CA CYS A 26 -1.64 0.84 -1.77
C CYS A 26 -0.76 0.35 -2.94
N GLY A 27 -1.39 -0.32 -3.91
CA GLY A 27 -0.80 -0.63 -5.21
C GLY A 27 -0.85 0.55 -6.17
N ILE A 28 -0.24 0.40 -7.35
CA ILE A 28 -0.35 1.39 -8.43
C ILE A 28 -1.68 1.20 -9.16
N GLU A 29 -1.87 0.02 -9.76
CA GLU A 29 -3.02 -0.39 -10.54
C GLU A 29 -3.16 -1.91 -10.44
N HIS A 30 -4.34 -2.45 -10.71
CA HIS A 30 -4.52 -3.91 -10.77
C HIS A 30 -3.73 -4.49 -11.94
N GLY A 31 -3.05 -5.62 -11.70
CA GLY A 31 -2.28 -6.32 -12.74
C GLY A 31 -3.13 -7.18 -13.69
N GLY A 32 -4.46 -7.01 -13.67
CA GLY A 32 -5.40 -7.71 -14.54
C GLY A 32 -5.35 -7.21 -15.98
N SER A 33 -6.13 -7.88 -16.83
CA SER A 33 -6.31 -7.49 -18.24
C SER A 33 -7.00 -6.13 -18.37
N LEU A 34 -6.76 -5.47 -19.50
CA LEU A 34 -7.54 -4.30 -19.91
C LEU A 34 -8.91 -4.77 -20.43
N GLU A 35 -9.98 -4.04 -20.12
CA GLU A 35 -11.34 -4.42 -20.49
C GLU A 35 -11.99 -3.34 -21.38
N PRO A 36 -12.23 -3.60 -22.68
CA PRO A 36 -12.78 -2.60 -23.61
C PRO A 36 -14.13 -2.01 -23.17
N ALA A 37 -14.95 -2.82 -22.50
CA ALA A 37 -16.25 -2.43 -21.96
C ALA A 37 -16.16 -2.17 -20.44
N THR A 38 -15.19 -1.36 -20.02
CA THR A 38 -15.02 -0.99 -18.61
C THR A 38 -16.27 -0.23 -18.13
N ASN A 39 -16.91 -0.72 -17.07
CA ASN A 39 -17.94 0.03 -16.37
C ASN A 39 -17.29 1.17 -15.57
N LEU A 40 -17.73 2.41 -15.83
CA LEU A 40 -17.29 3.62 -15.13
C LEU A 40 -18.37 4.19 -14.22
N ASP A 41 -19.22 3.31 -13.67
CA ASP A 41 -20.17 3.65 -12.63
C ASP A 41 -19.48 3.70 -11.26
N PRO A 42 -19.79 4.71 -10.44
CA PRO A 42 -19.15 4.85 -9.13
C PRO A 42 -19.52 3.70 -8.18
N GLU A 43 -18.53 2.97 -7.69
CA GLU A 43 -18.71 1.99 -6.62
C GLU A 43 -18.87 2.64 -5.23
N LEU A 44 -19.96 2.30 -4.53
CA LEU A 44 -20.28 2.80 -3.19
C LEU A 44 -19.56 2.07 -2.06
N GLU A 45 -19.05 0.87 -2.33
CA GLU A 45 -18.24 0.08 -1.40
C GLU A 45 -17.20 -0.76 -2.16
N PRO A 46 -16.08 -1.15 -1.53
CA PRO A 46 -15.07 -2.02 -2.13
C PRO A 46 -15.60 -3.39 -2.57
N ALA A 47 -15.11 -3.86 -3.72
CA ALA A 47 -15.56 -5.11 -4.34
C ALA A 47 -15.32 -6.37 -3.49
N SER A 48 -14.25 -6.44 -2.69
CA SER A 48 -13.93 -7.64 -1.88
C SER A 48 -14.81 -7.83 -0.66
N TRP A 49 -15.69 -6.88 -0.33
CA TRP A 49 -16.59 -7.00 0.80
C TRP A 49 -17.82 -7.87 0.53
N THR A 50 -17.94 -8.42 -0.67
CA THR A 50 -18.99 -9.38 -1.01
C THR A 50 -18.57 -10.79 -0.63
N ASP A 51 -19.51 -11.59 -0.11
CA ASP A 51 -19.26 -13.02 0.21
C ASP A 51 -18.85 -13.84 -1.03
N ASP A 52 -19.14 -13.31 -2.22
CA ASP A 52 -18.86 -13.96 -3.49
C ASP A 52 -17.50 -13.61 -4.09
N PHE A 53 -16.79 -12.59 -3.60
CA PHE A 53 -15.52 -12.17 -4.19
C PHE A 53 -14.53 -13.34 -4.33
N LYS A 54 -14.31 -14.10 -3.24
CA LYS A 54 -13.39 -15.24 -3.27
C LYS A 54 -13.90 -16.40 -4.13
N LYS A 55 -15.23 -16.58 -4.22
CA LYS A 55 -15.85 -17.60 -5.10
C LYS A 55 -15.64 -17.25 -6.58
N GLN A 56 -15.76 -15.97 -6.92
CA GLN A 56 -15.53 -15.46 -8.27
C GLN A 56 -14.03 -15.44 -8.65
N HIS A 57 -13.15 -15.46 -7.65
CA HIS A 57 -11.69 -15.46 -7.84
C HIS A 57 -11.05 -16.73 -7.24
N PRO A 58 -11.29 -17.93 -7.81
CA PRO A 58 -10.76 -19.18 -7.26
C PRO A 58 -9.23 -19.25 -7.28
N LYS A 59 -8.58 -18.42 -8.10
CA LYS A 59 -7.12 -18.28 -8.18
C LYS A 59 -6.55 -17.25 -7.19
N PHE A 60 -7.35 -16.66 -6.31
CA PHE A 60 -6.91 -15.62 -5.37
C PHE A 60 -5.61 -16.01 -4.65
N GLN A 61 -5.53 -17.25 -4.16
CA GLN A 61 -4.37 -17.82 -3.45
C GLN A 61 -3.07 -17.84 -4.28
N THR A 62 -3.13 -17.77 -5.61
CA THR A 62 -1.95 -17.82 -6.48
C THR A 62 -1.39 -16.43 -6.80
N TRP A 63 -2.12 -15.36 -6.48
CA TRP A 63 -1.74 -13.99 -6.82
C TRP A 63 -0.54 -13.54 -6.00
N GLN A 64 0.62 -13.45 -6.66
CA GLN A 64 1.91 -13.19 -6.02
C GLN A 64 1.92 -11.91 -5.19
N TYR A 65 1.30 -10.83 -5.67
CA TYR A 65 1.19 -9.58 -4.92
C TYR A 65 0.52 -9.78 -3.55
N ASN A 66 -0.61 -10.50 -3.54
CA ASN A 66 -1.37 -10.75 -2.32
C ASN A 66 -0.67 -11.74 -1.39
N GLN A 67 0.06 -12.73 -1.92
CA GLN A 67 0.91 -13.60 -1.10
C GLN A 67 1.98 -12.77 -0.34
N LYS A 68 2.60 -11.80 -1.02
CA LYS A 68 3.61 -10.92 -0.40
C LYS A 68 2.99 -9.96 0.61
N ALA A 69 1.80 -9.42 0.33
CA ALA A 69 1.05 -8.61 1.29
C ALA A 69 0.68 -9.42 2.55
N ALA A 70 0.16 -10.64 2.39
CA ALA A 70 -0.16 -11.53 3.50
C ALA A 70 1.08 -11.84 4.37
N LYS A 71 2.21 -12.17 3.72
CA LYS A 71 3.49 -12.39 4.41
C LYS A 71 3.95 -11.17 5.19
N LEU A 72 3.87 -9.97 4.61
CA LEU A 72 4.21 -8.73 5.31
C LEU A 72 3.34 -8.52 6.55
N LEU A 73 2.02 -8.70 6.42
CA LEU A 73 1.08 -8.50 7.52
C LEU A 73 1.29 -9.52 8.64
N VAL A 74 1.54 -10.79 8.31
CA VAL A 74 1.90 -11.82 9.31
C VAL A 74 3.21 -11.47 10.02
N ALA A 75 4.25 -11.03 9.29
CA ALA A 75 5.50 -10.57 9.90
C ALA A 75 5.26 -9.41 10.88
N LEU A 76 4.46 -8.42 10.48
CA LEU A 76 4.10 -7.30 11.33
C LEU A 76 3.36 -7.75 12.59
N ASN A 77 2.36 -8.62 12.45
CA ASN A 77 1.61 -9.12 13.59
C ASN A 77 2.48 -9.93 14.56
N SER A 78 3.44 -10.71 14.05
CA SER A 78 4.40 -11.42 14.90
C SER A 78 5.29 -10.48 15.71
N LEU A 79 5.77 -9.38 15.10
CA LEU A 79 6.55 -8.35 15.79
C LEU A 79 5.78 -7.67 16.93
N GLN A 80 4.45 -7.58 16.82
CA GLN A 80 3.62 -6.97 17.86
C GLN A 80 3.33 -7.91 19.02
N ARG A 81 3.17 -9.21 18.76
CA ARG A 81 2.88 -10.21 19.79
C ARG A 81 4.13 -10.63 20.53
N ASP A 82 5.22 -10.83 19.81
CA ASP A 82 6.44 -11.46 20.30
C ASP A 82 7.60 -10.44 20.30
N LEU A 83 7.47 -9.40 21.13
CA LEU A 83 8.45 -8.32 21.22
C LEU A 83 9.86 -8.89 21.49
N GLY A 84 10.82 -8.51 20.65
CA GLY A 84 12.21 -8.96 20.73
C GLY A 84 12.52 -10.27 19.98
N GLN A 85 11.51 -10.97 19.44
CA GLN A 85 11.72 -12.16 18.62
C GLN A 85 11.92 -11.84 17.13
N GLN A 86 12.39 -12.84 16.36
CA GLN A 86 12.47 -12.74 14.92
C GLN A 86 11.05 -12.77 14.31
N PRO A 87 10.74 -11.91 13.32
CA PRO A 87 9.45 -11.94 12.64
C PRO A 87 9.20 -13.29 11.99
N SER A 88 8.00 -13.83 12.17
CA SER A 88 7.56 -15.07 11.55
C SER A 88 6.74 -14.78 10.29
N LEU A 89 6.83 -15.68 9.31
CA LEU A 89 5.94 -15.73 8.14
C LEU A 89 4.98 -16.92 8.20
N GLU A 90 5.00 -17.68 9.30
CA GLU A 90 4.16 -18.85 9.48
C GLU A 90 2.68 -18.49 9.42
N GLY A 91 1.89 -19.34 8.78
CA GLY A 91 0.45 -19.11 8.66
C GLY A 91 0.03 -18.08 7.60
N TRP A 92 0.94 -17.51 6.80
CA TRP A 92 0.59 -16.53 5.77
C TRP A 92 -0.48 -17.02 4.77
N LYS A 93 -0.51 -18.32 4.46
CA LYS A 93 -1.54 -18.91 3.58
C LYS A 93 -2.93 -18.88 4.22
N ALA A 94 -3.02 -19.24 5.51
CA ALA A 94 -4.27 -19.16 6.26
C ALA A 94 -4.71 -17.70 6.42
N TYR A 95 -3.77 -16.80 6.75
CA TYR A 95 -4.03 -15.36 6.78
C TYR A 95 -4.57 -14.85 5.44
N MET A 96 -3.97 -15.25 4.33
CA MET A 96 -4.44 -14.90 2.99
C MET A 96 -5.86 -15.43 2.72
N ALA A 97 -6.14 -16.67 3.12
CA ALA A 97 -7.46 -17.29 2.96
C ALA A 97 -8.55 -16.65 3.80
N GLU A 98 -8.24 -16.21 5.02
CA GLU A 98 -9.26 -15.89 6.01
C GLU A 98 -9.30 -14.42 6.43
N LYS A 99 -8.17 -13.70 6.34
CA LYS A 99 -7.99 -12.37 6.93
C LYS A 99 -7.59 -11.28 5.94
N LEU A 100 -6.98 -11.64 4.82
CA LEU A 100 -6.55 -10.65 3.84
C LEU A 100 -7.77 -10.00 3.16
N TYR A 101 -7.87 -8.69 3.34
CA TYR A 101 -8.87 -7.79 2.75
C TYR A 101 -10.34 -8.16 3.03
N VAL A 102 -10.60 -8.76 4.20
CA VAL A 102 -11.96 -8.95 4.72
C VAL A 102 -12.44 -7.68 5.44
N ARG A 103 -13.75 -7.41 5.43
CA ARG A 103 -14.36 -6.15 5.91
C ARG A 103 -13.92 -5.75 7.33
N ASP A 104 -13.83 -6.71 8.25
CA ASP A 104 -13.39 -6.50 9.64
C ASP A 104 -11.97 -6.99 9.90
N GLY A 105 -11.14 -7.05 8.85
CA GLY A 105 -9.76 -7.51 8.92
C GLY A 105 -8.81 -6.50 9.55
N GLU A 106 -7.52 -6.85 9.53
CA GLU A 106 -6.44 -6.07 10.14
C GLU A 106 -5.72 -5.16 9.13
N SER A 107 -6.22 -5.09 7.89
CA SER A 107 -5.61 -4.30 6.83
C SER A 107 -6.65 -3.82 5.82
N PHE A 108 -6.30 -2.76 5.11
CA PHE A 108 -7.03 -2.24 3.96
C PHE A 108 -6.15 -2.26 2.72
N LYS A 109 -6.71 -2.57 1.55
CA LYS A 109 -5.97 -2.50 0.28
C LYS A 109 -6.73 -1.76 -0.80
N LEU A 110 -5.99 -0.88 -1.44
CA LEU A 110 -6.42 0.02 -2.49
C LEU A 110 -5.35 0.14 -3.58
N ASN A 111 -5.68 0.83 -4.67
CA ASN A 111 -4.74 1.19 -5.73
C ASN A 111 -4.86 2.68 -6.07
N LEU A 112 -3.74 3.32 -6.42
CA LEU A 112 -3.70 4.72 -6.89
C LEU A 112 -4.65 4.95 -8.06
N PHE A 113 -4.63 4.04 -9.04
CA PHE A 113 -5.44 4.12 -10.24
C PHE A 113 -6.48 3.00 -10.25
N PRO A 114 -7.76 3.31 -10.47
CA PRO A 114 -8.85 2.33 -10.31
C PRO A 114 -8.85 1.24 -11.38
N LEU A 115 -8.49 1.59 -12.61
CA LEU A 115 -8.50 0.65 -13.72
C LEU A 115 -7.27 -0.25 -13.74
N ALA A 116 -7.49 -1.52 -14.09
CA ALA A 116 -6.43 -2.47 -14.30
C ALA A 116 -5.53 -2.03 -15.46
N SER A 117 -4.25 -2.36 -15.34
CA SER A 117 -3.33 -2.27 -16.46
C SER A 117 -2.17 -3.23 -16.24
N PRO A 118 -1.95 -4.20 -17.15
CA PRO A 118 -0.97 -5.26 -16.96
C PRO A 118 0.47 -4.73 -16.98
N LYS A 119 0.69 -3.55 -17.56
CA LYS A 119 1.98 -2.87 -17.64
C LYS A 119 1.83 -1.39 -17.32
N VAL A 120 2.86 -0.82 -16.68
CA VAL A 120 2.87 0.60 -16.28
C VAL A 120 2.78 1.52 -17.51
N ASP A 121 3.50 1.17 -18.57
CA ASP A 121 3.46 1.78 -19.90
C ASP A 121 2.84 0.78 -20.86
N SER A 122 1.80 1.16 -21.60
CA SER A 122 1.21 0.25 -22.57
C SER A 122 0.61 0.97 -23.77
N ALA A 123 1.22 0.75 -24.93
CA ALA A 123 0.57 0.93 -26.23
C ALA A 123 -0.78 0.19 -26.29
N GLU A 124 -0.90 -0.93 -25.55
CA GLU A 124 -2.12 -1.71 -25.40
C GLU A 124 -3.28 -0.92 -24.77
N TRP A 125 -3.01 -0.01 -23.83
CA TRP A 125 -4.05 0.88 -23.27
C TRP A 125 -4.68 1.73 -24.36
N ASN A 126 -3.83 2.37 -25.18
CA ASN A 126 -4.29 3.24 -26.24
C ASN A 126 -5.03 2.47 -27.35
N LEU A 127 -4.75 1.18 -27.51
CA LEU A 127 -5.50 0.30 -28.42
C LEU A 127 -6.88 -0.06 -27.85
N VAL A 128 -6.93 -0.53 -26.60
CA VAL A 128 -8.18 -0.99 -25.96
C VAL A 128 -9.16 0.16 -25.75
N TYR A 129 -8.67 1.32 -25.33
CA TYR A 129 -9.49 2.48 -24.99
C TYR A 129 -9.50 3.57 -26.06
N ALA A 130 -9.01 3.29 -27.28
CA ALA A 130 -8.87 4.29 -28.36
C ALA A 130 -10.12 5.14 -28.58
N GLN A 131 -11.30 4.51 -28.48
CA GLN A 131 -12.60 5.12 -28.74
C GLN A 131 -13.27 5.68 -27.47
N HIS A 132 -12.68 5.46 -26.29
CA HIS A 132 -13.26 5.90 -25.04
C HIS A 132 -12.87 7.36 -24.74
N PRO A 133 -13.82 8.31 -24.63
CA PRO A 133 -13.52 9.73 -24.57
C PRO A 133 -12.66 10.12 -23.36
N ALA A 134 -12.83 9.44 -22.23
CA ALA A 134 -12.07 9.71 -21.00
C ALA A 134 -10.82 8.83 -20.80
N LEU A 135 -10.64 7.77 -21.61
CA LEU A 135 -9.59 6.76 -21.39
C LEU A 135 -8.65 6.61 -22.60
N ARG A 136 -8.91 7.27 -23.73
CA ARG A 136 -8.07 7.21 -24.94
C ARG A 136 -6.58 7.46 -24.71
N ASP A 137 -6.26 8.29 -23.72
CA ASP A 137 -4.89 8.63 -23.35
C ASP A 137 -4.64 8.31 -21.88
N LYS A 138 -3.70 7.39 -21.63
CA LYS A 138 -3.38 6.93 -20.27
C LYS A 138 -2.81 8.06 -19.40
N GLY A 139 -2.06 8.98 -20.00
CA GLY A 139 -1.48 10.13 -19.31
C GLY A 139 -2.56 11.05 -18.76
N ALA A 140 -3.51 11.45 -19.60
CA ALA A 140 -4.67 12.25 -19.26
C ALA A 140 -5.58 11.56 -18.23
N TYR A 141 -5.79 10.25 -18.37
CA TYR A 141 -6.48 9.44 -17.36
C TYR A 141 -5.79 9.53 -15.99
N ARG A 142 -4.47 9.30 -15.93
CA ARG A 142 -3.70 9.39 -14.68
C ARG A 142 -3.73 10.80 -14.12
N GLU A 143 -3.61 11.81 -14.96
CA GLU A 143 -3.69 13.20 -14.53
C GLU A 143 -5.06 13.55 -13.96
N ARG A 144 -6.14 13.06 -14.57
CA ARG A 144 -7.47 13.22 -14.00
C ARG A 144 -7.62 12.50 -12.65
N CYS A 145 -7.01 11.34 -12.48
CA CYS A 145 -6.94 10.67 -11.17
C CYS A 145 -6.23 11.54 -10.13
N ARG A 146 -5.11 12.20 -10.48
CA ARG A 146 -4.43 13.13 -9.57
C ARG A 146 -5.31 14.31 -9.15
N GLN A 147 -6.18 14.77 -10.03
CA GLN A 147 -7.06 15.90 -9.76
C GLN A 147 -8.32 15.54 -8.97
N VAL A 148 -8.81 14.30 -9.09
CA VAL A 148 -10.12 13.90 -8.57
C VAL A 148 -10.03 12.80 -7.52
N ARG A 149 -9.26 11.74 -7.79
CA ARG A 149 -9.14 10.58 -6.91
C ARG A 149 -8.21 10.83 -5.73
N PHE A 150 -7.12 11.56 -5.94
CA PHE A 150 -6.16 11.83 -4.88
C PHE A 150 -6.78 12.65 -3.74
N PRO A 151 -7.57 13.72 -4.01
CA PRO A 151 -8.36 14.37 -2.97
C PRO A 151 -9.31 13.41 -2.24
N PHE A 152 -9.98 12.50 -2.96
CA PHE A 152 -10.85 11.49 -2.33
C PHE A 152 -10.08 10.59 -1.35
N PHE A 153 -8.88 10.15 -1.71
CA PHE A 153 -8.03 9.34 -0.83
C PHE A 153 -7.45 10.10 0.36
N ASP A 154 -7.11 11.38 0.18
CA ASP A 154 -6.71 12.22 1.29
C ASP A 154 -7.87 12.41 2.28
N ASP A 155 -9.09 12.64 1.79
CA ASP A 155 -10.30 12.67 2.62
C ASP A 155 -10.50 11.34 3.38
N GLN A 156 -10.30 10.20 2.70
CA GLN A 156 -10.40 8.88 3.35
C GLN A 156 -9.33 8.71 4.42
N ARG A 157 -8.08 9.13 4.18
CA ARG A 157 -7.00 9.10 5.18
C ARG A 157 -7.38 9.90 6.41
N HIS A 158 -7.89 11.12 6.24
CA HIS A 158 -8.31 11.97 7.36
C HIS A 158 -9.49 11.39 8.14
N ARG A 159 -10.44 10.75 7.43
CA ARG A 159 -11.62 10.11 8.02
C ARG A 159 -11.25 8.89 8.85
N TYR A 160 -10.47 7.97 8.28
CA TYR A 160 -10.21 6.65 8.86
C TYR A 160 -8.91 6.57 9.67
N LYS A 161 -8.01 7.55 9.50
CA LYS A 161 -6.78 7.76 10.28
C LYS A 161 -5.90 6.51 10.38
N PRO A 162 -5.51 5.88 9.24
CA PRO A 162 -4.54 4.80 9.28
C PRO A 162 -3.23 5.28 9.88
N LYS A 163 -2.57 4.44 10.67
CA LYS A 163 -1.26 4.76 11.25
C LYS A 163 -0.14 4.58 10.23
N ILE A 164 -0.25 3.56 9.39
CA ILE A 164 0.72 3.21 8.36
C ILE A 164 0.01 3.06 7.02
N ILE A 165 0.57 3.66 5.99
CA ILE A 165 0.21 3.41 4.58
C ILE A 165 1.45 2.88 3.87
N VAL A 166 1.34 1.77 3.16
CA VAL A 166 2.43 1.14 2.41
C VAL A 166 2.18 1.32 0.91
N GLY A 167 2.91 2.23 0.26
CA GLY A 167 2.85 2.41 -1.20
C GLY A 167 3.81 1.46 -1.91
N THR A 168 3.33 0.58 -2.78
CA THR A 168 4.18 -0.41 -3.46
C THR A 168 4.51 0.02 -4.88
N GLY A 169 5.76 0.44 -5.11
CA GLY A 169 6.25 0.90 -6.41
C GLY A 169 6.93 2.26 -6.34
N LYS A 170 8.21 2.27 -5.95
CA LYS A 170 8.97 3.50 -5.67
C LYS A 170 9.04 4.55 -6.81
N THR A 171 8.77 4.17 -8.05
CA THR A 171 8.67 5.12 -9.18
C THR A 171 7.44 6.03 -9.07
N PHE A 172 6.43 5.64 -8.29
CA PHE A 172 5.21 6.41 -8.02
C PHE A 172 5.23 7.08 -6.64
N ARG A 173 6.40 7.23 -6.00
CA ARG A 173 6.49 7.77 -4.62
C ARG A 173 5.81 9.14 -4.47
N ASP A 174 5.95 10.00 -5.48
CA ASP A 174 5.39 11.36 -5.43
C ASP A 174 3.86 11.31 -5.61
N ASP A 175 3.35 10.35 -6.41
CA ASP A 175 1.92 10.10 -6.55
C ASP A 175 1.33 9.52 -5.26
N PHE A 176 2.01 8.58 -4.59
CA PHE A 176 1.59 8.10 -3.26
C PHE A 176 1.56 9.22 -2.22
N ALA A 177 2.60 10.05 -2.15
CA ALA A 177 2.64 11.16 -1.20
C ALA A 177 1.48 12.13 -1.45
N LYS A 178 1.26 12.54 -2.70
CA LYS A 178 0.15 13.42 -3.09
C LYS A 178 -1.23 12.81 -2.82
N ALA A 179 -1.42 11.53 -3.12
CA ALA A 179 -2.69 10.84 -2.94
C ALA A 179 -3.15 10.75 -1.48
N PHE A 180 -2.21 10.84 -0.55
CA PHE A 180 -2.47 10.72 0.88
C PHE A 180 -2.03 11.97 1.66
N GLY A 181 -1.95 13.13 0.99
CA GLY A 181 -1.70 14.41 1.67
C GLY A 181 -0.34 14.53 2.39
N PHE A 182 0.67 13.72 2.03
CA PHE A 182 2.01 13.87 2.59
C PHE A 182 2.81 14.91 1.80
N HIS A 183 3.55 15.74 2.53
CA HIS A 183 4.33 16.84 1.97
C HIS A 183 5.82 16.69 2.21
N GLY A 184 6.63 17.38 1.40
CA GLY A 184 8.09 17.37 1.51
C GLY A 184 8.75 16.14 0.89
N PRO A 185 10.10 16.09 0.93
CA PRO A 185 10.85 14.95 0.41
C PRO A 185 10.77 13.75 1.37
N GLY A 186 10.57 12.55 0.83
CA GLY A 186 10.59 11.33 1.63
C GLY A 186 12.01 10.99 2.10
N GLU A 187 12.14 10.61 3.37
CA GLU A 187 13.39 10.11 3.94
C GLU A 187 13.76 8.77 3.31
N ARG A 188 14.97 8.67 2.77
CA ARG A 188 15.48 7.41 2.22
C ARG A 188 15.84 6.45 3.34
N ARG A 189 15.20 5.28 3.36
CA ARG A 189 15.45 4.21 4.32
C ARG A 189 15.90 2.95 3.59
N PRO A 190 17.17 2.52 3.72
CA PRO A 190 17.58 1.23 3.23
C PRO A 190 16.94 0.12 4.09
N ILE A 191 16.55 -0.97 3.45
CA ILE A 191 16.11 -2.21 4.09
C ILE A 191 16.89 -3.39 3.52
N GLY A 192 17.04 -4.46 4.31
CA GLY A 192 17.86 -5.61 3.94
C GLY A 192 19.36 -5.32 4.05
N ALA A 193 20.19 -6.22 3.51
CA ALA A 193 21.65 -6.12 3.63
C ALA A 193 22.36 -6.55 2.33
N GLY A 194 23.56 -6.01 2.12
CA GLY A 194 24.44 -6.35 1.00
C GLY A 194 23.77 -6.18 -0.36
N GLN A 195 23.97 -7.16 -1.26
CA GLN A 195 23.40 -7.15 -2.62
C GLN A 195 21.86 -7.25 -2.65
N ARG A 196 21.23 -7.57 -1.51
CA ARG A 196 19.77 -7.64 -1.34
C ARG A 196 19.20 -6.36 -0.71
N GLN A 197 20.01 -5.33 -0.50
CA GLN A 197 19.52 -4.05 -0.02
C GLN A 197 18.48 -3.46 -1.00
N ARG A 198 17.44 -2.87 -0.45
CA ARG A 198 16.38 -2.15 -1.17
C ARG A 198 16.20 -0.79 -0.52
N GLU A 199 15.76 0.18 -1.30
CA GLU A 199 15.54 1.55 -0.84
C GLU A 199 14.04 1.81 -0.75
N CYS A 200 13.59 2.22 0.44
CA CYS A 200 12.26 2.75 0.70
C CYS A 200 12.32 4.26 0.93
N PHE A 201 11.17 4.92 0.85
CA PHE A 201 10.98 6.33 1.17
C PHE A 201 9.93 6.45 2.26
N VAL A 202 10.21 7.21 3.31
CA VAL A 202 9.29 7.41 4.43
C VAL A 202 8.86 8.86 4.52
N TYR A 203 7.57 9.07 4.68
CA TYR A 203 6.94 10.37 4.92
C TYR A 203 6.15 10.27 6.23
N GLU A 204 6.29 11.25 7.10
CA GLU A 204 5.54 11.34 8.35
C GLU A 204 4.69 12.61 8.35
N ASP A 205 3.44 12.47 8.75
CA ASP A 205 2.50 13.59 8.84
C ASP A 205 1.44 13.30 9.90
N HIS A 206 1.29 14.19 10.88
CA HIS A 206 0.21 14.19 11.89
C HIS A 206 -0.21 12.81 12.46
N GLY A 207 0.77 11.94 12.77
CA GLY A 207 0.52 10.63 13.38
C GLY A 207 0.32 9.46 12.39
N ALA A 208 0.32 9.74 11.09
CA ALA A 208 0.39 8.75 10.03
C ALA A 208 1.80 8.69 9.42
N THR A 209 2.17 7.53 8.90
CA THR A 209 3.41 7.32 8.15
C THR A 209 3.12 6.64 6.83
N LEU A 210 3.60 7.24 5.73
CA LEU A 210 3.64 6.60 4.42
C LEU A 210 5.03 5.98 4.22
N VAL A 211 5.06 4.68 3.98
CA VAL A 211 6.27 3.94 3.57
C VAL A 211 6.13 3.52 2.12
N VAL A 212 6.86 4.18 1.22
CA VAL A 212 6.93 3.80 -0.20
C VAL A 212 8.08 2.82 -0.42
N THR A 213 7.76 1.62 -0.87
CA THR A 213 8.69 0.51 -1.09
C THR A 213 8.86 0.22 -2.58
N PRO A 214 9.92 -0.49 -3.03
CA PRO A 214 9.86 -1.22 -4.28
C PRO A 214 8.62 -2.11 -4.37
N PHE A 215 8.19 -2.42 -5.58
CA PHE A 215 7.00 -3.24 -5.82
C PHE A 215 7.10 -4.61 -5.15
N PHE A 216 5.96 -5.20 -4.77
CA PHE A 216 5.92 -6.56 -4.24
C PHE A 216 6.11 -7.58 -5.37
N GLY A 217 7.29 -8.20 -5.41
CA GLY A 217 7.72 -9.09 -6.49
C GLY A 217 8.61 -8.41 -7.53
N GLY A 218 8.88 -9.14 -8.63
CA GLY A 218 9.80 -8.69 -9.68
C GLY A 218 11.28 -8.74 -9.29
N ARG A 219 12.17 -8.67 -10.28
CA ARG A 219 13.64 -8.78 -10.09
C ARG A 219 14.19 -7.72 -9.12
N TYR A 220 13.72 -6.48 -9.27
CA TYR A 220 14.20 -5.32 -8.51
C TYR A 220 13.28 -4.91 -7.35
N GLY A 221 12.17 -5.63 -7.15
CA GLY A 221 11.25 -5.38 -6.04
C GLY A 221 11.54 -6.23 -4.82
N LEU A 222 10.54 -6.34 -3.95
CA LEU A 222 10.56 -7.16 -2.74
C LEU A 222 10.11 -8.58 -3.08
N ASN A 223 11.01 -9.39 -3.63
CA ASN A 223 10.71 -10.73 -4.11
C ASN A 223 11.00 -11.85 -3.09
N GLY A 224 11.75 -11.54 -2.04
CA GLY A 224 12.22 -12.49 -1.04
C GLY A 224 11.53 -12.28 0.31
N ASP A 225 11.53 -13.32 1.12
CA ASP A 225 10.93 -13.30 2.45
C ASP A 225 11.73 -12.42 3.41
N ASP A 226 13.04 -12.39 3.26
CA ASP A 226 13.96 -11.47 3.94
C ASP A 226 13.66 -9.99 3.66
N HIS A 227 13.29 -9.65 2.42
CA HIS A 227 12.87 -8.30 2.07
C HIS A 227 11.58 -7.89 2.81
N LEU A 228 10.61 -8.82 2.90
CA LEU A 228 9.35 -8.55 3.61
C LEU A 228 9.54 -8.44 5.11
N ILE A 229 10.42 -9.27 5.69
CA ILE A 229 10.82 -9.18 7.09
C ILE A 229 11.50 -7.84 7.38
N ALA A 230 12.42 -7.41 6.50
CA ALA A 230 13.08 -6.12 6.64
C ALA A 230 12.11 -4.94 6.53
N LEU A 231 11.15 -5.00 5.61
CA LEU A 231 10.08 -4.01 5.51
C LEU A 231 9.18 -4.00 6.75
N ALA A 232 8.82 -5.18 7.28
CA ALA A 232 8.02 -5.29 8.50
C ALA A 232 8.71 -4.63 9.70
N ARG A 233 10.03 -4.84 9.85
CA ARG A 233 10.84 -4.18 10.88
C ARG A 233 10.81 -2.67 10.74
N LEU A 234 11.05 -2.15 9.54
CA LEU A 234 10.99 -0.71 9.26
C LEU A 234 9.61 -0.15 9.65
N ILE A 235 8.52 -0.79 9.20
CA ILE A 235 7.16 -0.33 9.52
C ILE A 235 6.89 -0.35 11.03
N ALA A 236 7.36 -1.39 11.74
CA ALA A 236 7.18 -1.51 13.18
C ALA A 236 7.85 -0.36 13.95
N GLU A 237 9.04 0.09 13.52
CA GLU A 237 9.72 1.27 14.09
C GLU A 237 8.82 2.51 14.07
N TYR A 238 8.21 2.81 12.92
CA TYR A 238 7.34 3.98 12.77
C TYR A 238 5.98 3.83 13.47
N ARG A 239 5.42 2.60 13.50
CA ARG A 239 4.16 2.35 14.19
C ARG A 239 4.30 2.56 15.69
N LEU A 240 5.40 2.11 16.29
CA LEU A 240 5.71 2.36 17.71
C LEU A 240 5.91 3.86 17.98
N ALA A 241 6.68 4.56 17.13
CA ALA A 241 6.90 5.99 17.28
C ALA A 241 5.59 6.80 17.20
N SER A 242 4.67 6.43 16.29
CA SER A 242 3.34 7.04 16.19
C SER A 242 2.53 6.85 17.48
N LEU A 243 2.49 5.64 18.04
CA LEU A 243 1.81 5.35 19.31
C LEU A 243 2.39 6.14 20.50
N CYS A 244 3.72 6.24 20.58
CA CYS A 244 4.36 7.05 21.63
C CYS A 244 4.02 8.54 21.50
N ARG A 245 4.00 9.08 20.26
CA ARG A 245 3.66 10.50 20.03
C ARG A 245 2.20 10.82 20.32
N SER A 246 1.27 9.93 19.96
CA SER A 246 -0.16 10.11 20.25
C SER A 246 -0.50 9.97 21.73
N THR A 247 0.25 9.15 22.47
CA THR A 247 0.02 8.90 23.90
C THR A 247 0.73 9.91 24.81
N PHE A 248 1.94 10.37 24.44
CA PHE A 248 2.79 11.16 25.35
C PHE A 248 3.11 12.59 24.87
N GLY A 249 2.62 13.01 23.69
CA GLY A 249 2.65 14.43 23.26
C GLY A 249 4.04 15.07 23.06
N ARG A 250 5.15 14.32 23.16
CA ARG A 250 6.51 14.83 22.90
C ARG A 250 7.38 13.79 22.19
N PRO A 251 8.25 14.21 21.25
CA PRO A 251 9.21 13.30 20.63
C PRO A 251 10.28 12.88 21.65
N PHE A 252 10.55 11.57 21.74
CA PHE A 252 11.71 11.05 22.44
C PHE A 252 12.97 11.56 21.75
N ARG A 253 13.83 12.29 22.47
CA ARG A 253 15.20 12.55 22.02
C ARG A 253 15.93 11.20 21.96
N THR A 254 16.64 10.99 20.85
CA THR A 254 17.56 9.88 20.63
C THR A 254 18.44 9.63 21.86
N ILE A 255 18.52 8.38 22.29
CA ILE A 255 19.46 7.91 23.32
C ILE A 255 20.90 8.10 22.79
N PRO A 256 21.76 8.92 23.41
CA PRO A 256 23.15 8.99 23.02
C PRO A 256 23.94 7.81 23.58
N GLY A 257 24.72 7.18 22.70
CA GLY A 257 26.12 6.82 22.98
C GLY A 257 26.36 5.73 24.02
N VAL A 258 26.59 4.52 23.51
CA VAL A 258 27.41 3.48 24.15
C VAL A 258 28.74 4.10 24.59
N ALA A 259 29.03 3.97 25.87
CA ALA A 259 30.30 4.35 26.47
C ALA A 259 31.47 3.62 25.80
N ALA A 260 32.47 4.38 25.39
CA ALA A 260 33.81 3.86 25.13
C ALA A 260 34.81 4.78 25.84
N SER A 261 35.28 4.34 26.99
CA SER A 261 36.58 4.76 27.53
C SER A 261 37.24 3.51 28.10
N HIS A 262 38.14 2.94 27.29
CA HIS A 262 39.12 1.97 27.74
C HIS A 262 40.18 2.65 28.61
N ALA A 263 40.66 1.88 29.57
CA ALA A 263 41.85 2.12 30.36
C ALA A 263 43.10 2.25 29.48
N GLY A 264 44.07 3.04 29.97
CA GLY A 264 45.39 3.22 29.38
C GLY A 264 45.91 4.63 29.63
#